data_AF-A0A117M115-F1
#
_entry.id   AF-A0A117M115-F1
#
_cell.length_a   1.000
_cell.length_b   1.000
_cell.length_c   1.000
_cell.angle_alpha   90.00
_cell.angle_beta   90.00
_cell.angle_gamma   90.00
#
_symmetry.space_group_name_H-M   'P 1'
#
loop_
_entity.id
_entity.type
_entity.pdbx_description
1 polymer ?
#
loop_
_entity_poly.entity_id
_entity_poly.type
_entity_poly.pdbx_seq_one_letter_code
_entity_poly.pdbx_strand_id
1 'polypeptide(L)' 'MGDTWGDGYENELPLHEVTIDYDYFIGKYEVTFDEFDAFCDDMGITKPKDFSWGRQRRPVISVSWYEVTQ' A
#
# COMPACT_ATOMS: atom_id res chain seq x y z
N MET A 1 -5.93 14.80 10.78
CA MET A 1 -6.15 13.93 9.62
C MET A 1 -7.45 14.34 8.94
N GLY A 2 -7.45 14.39 7.61
CA GLY A 2 -8.54 14.95 6.79
C GLY A 2 -8.02 16.03 5.83
N ASP A 3 -8.87 16.50 4.92
CA ASP A 3 -8.52 17.52 3.94
C ASP A 3 -8.24 18.89 4.60
N THR A 4 -7.15 19.54 4.17
CA THR A 4 -6.70 20.86 4.65
C THR A 4 -6.81 21.95 3.56
N TRP A 5 -6.89 21.57 2.29
CA TRP A 5 -6.85 22.50 1.15
C TRP A 5 -8.23 22.81 0.55
N GLY A 6 -9.26 22.06 0.95
CA GLY A 6 -10.65 22.33 0.55
C GLY A 6 -11.00 21.81 -0.84
N ASP A 7 -10.16 20.94 -1.40
CA ASP A 7 -10.35 20.25 -2.68
C ASP A 7 -10.62 18.74 -2.51
N GLY A 8 -10.71 18.26 -1.27
CA GLY A 8 -11.04 16.87 -0.93
C GLY A 8 -12.52 16.52 -1.08
N TYR A 9 -12.82 15.23 -1.10
CA TYR A 9 -14.19 14.72 -1.13
C TYR A 9 -14.88 14.80 0.24
N GLU A 10 -16.21 14.66 0.27
CA GLU A 10 -16.99 14.71 1.51
C GLU A 10 -16.52 13.68 2.56
N ASN A 11 -15.99 12.54 2.13
CA ASN A 11 -15.48 11.49 3.01
C ASN A 11 -14.06 11.76 3.57
N GLU A 12 -13.42 12.86 3.17
CA GLU A 12 -12.14 13.32 3.73
C GLU A 12 -12.32 14.38 4.83
N LEU A 13 -13.57 14.72 5.14
CA LEU A 13 -13.98 15.74 6.10
C LEU A 13 -14.79 15.14 7.27
N PRO A 14 -14.82 15.80 8.43
CA PRO A 14 -14.05 17.00 8.78
C PRO A 14 -12.60 16.67 9.16
N LEU A 15 -11.72 17.65 8.98
CA LEU A 15 -10.39 17.64 9.58
C LEU A 15 -10.50 17.50 11.11
N HIS A 16 -9.81 16.52 11.68
CA HIS A 16 -9.79 16.28 13.13
C HIS A 16 -8.40 15.84 13.63
N GLU A 17 -8.17 15.96 14.94
CA GLU A 17 -6.92 15.55 15.58
C GLU A 17 -6.85 14.03 15.78
N VAL A 18 -5.68 13.45 15.53
CA VAL A 18 -5.37 12.04 15.79
C VAL A 18 -4.06 11.98 16.56
N THR A 19 -4.07 11.35 17.73
CA THR A 19 -2.87 11.15 18.56
C THR A 19 -2.27 9.78 18.27
N ILE A 20 -0.99 9.74 17.87
CA ILE A 20 -0.19 8.52 17.82
C ILE A 20 0.87 8.66 18.92
N ASP A 21 0.70 7.91 20.00
CA ASP A 21 1.45 8.03 21.26
C ASP A 21 2.58 6.99 21.39
N TYR A 22 2.93 6.34 20.28
CA TYR A 22 3.98 5.34 20.19
C TYR A 22 4.88 5.59 18.97
N ASP A 23 6.11 5.08 19.05
CA ASP A 23 7.04 5.08 17.93
C ASP A 23 6.64 4.00 16.91
N TYR A 24 6.69 4.35 15.62
CA TYR A 24 6.42 3.43 14.52
C TYR A 24 7.30 3.76 13.32
N PHE A 25 7.46 2.78 12.44
CA PHE A 25 8.15 2.95 11.17
C PHE A 25 7.16 2.75 10.02
N ILE A 26 7.29 3.58 8.99
CA ILE A 26 6.59 3.41 7.72
C ILE A 26 7.66 3.26 6.64
N GLY A 27 7.43 2.31 5.73
CA GLY A 27 8.27 2.15 4.54
C GLY A 27 8.32 3.45 3.75
N LYS A 28 9.53 3.91 3.41
CA LYS A 28 9.70 5.14 2.61
C LYS A 28 9.14 5.01 1.19
N TYR A 29 9.09 3.78 0.68
CA TYR A 29 8.64 3.44 -0.66
C TYR A 29 7.60 2.33 -0.57
N GLU A 30 6.73 2.28 -1.57
CA GLU A 30 5.81 1.18 -1.77
C GLU A 30 6.57 -0.13 -2.01
N VAL A 31 5.97 -1.25 -1.58
CA VAL A 31 6.51 -2.58 -1.84
C VAL A 31 6.58 -2.82 -3.34
N THR A 32 7.74 -3.27 -3.79
CA THR A 32 8.00 -3.51 -5.21
C THR A 32 7.55 -4.90 -5.66
N PHE A 33 7.42 -5.11 -6.97
CA PHE A 33 7.17 -6.43 -7.52
C PHE A 33 8.27 -7.44 -7.16
N ASP A 34 9.55 -7.03 -7.13
CA ASP A 34 10.64 -7.94 -6.74
C ASP A 34 10.51 -8.42 -5.29
N GLU A 35 10.13 -7.52 -4.38
CA GLU A 35 9.92 -7.86 -2.96
C GLU A 35 8.68 -8.73 -2.78
N PHE A 36 7.57 -8.39 -3.45
CA PHE A 36 6.34 -9.18 -3.35
C PHE A 36 6.45 -10.54 -4.03
N ASP A 37 7.19 -10.65 -5.14
CA ASP A 37 7.43 -11.92 -5.82
C ASP A 37 8.24 -12.89 -4.95
N ALA A 38 9.20 -12.38 -4.17
CA ALA A 38 9.93 -13.18 -3.19
C ALA A 38 9.01 -13.71 -2.07
N PHE A 39 8.08 -12.87 -1.58
CA PHE A 39 7.03 -13.31 -0.66
C PHE A 39 6.12 -14.38 -1.28
N CYS A 40 5.71 -14.20 -2.55
CA CYS A 40 4.89 -15.18 -3.25
C CYS A 40 5.58 -16.54 -3.38
N ASP A 41 6.87 -16.54 -3.70
CA ASP A 41 7.66 -17.75 -3.87
C ASP A 41 7.84 -18.51 -2.54
N ASP A 42 7.98 -17.80 -1.41
CA ASP A 42 8.10 -18.39 -0.06
C ASP A 42 6.77 -18.98 0.44
N MET A 43 5.67 -18.26 0.22
CA MET A 43 4.33 -18.67 0.68
C MET A 43 3.61 -19.62 -0.31
N GLY A 44 4.17 -19.82 -1.51
CA GLY A 44 3.57 -20.63 -2.56
C GLY A 44 2.27 -20.03 -3.13
N ILE A 45 2.12 -18.70 -3.08
CA ILE A 45 0.94 -17.99 -3.59
C ILE A 45 1.19 -17.48 -5.02
N THR A 46 0.11 -17.19 -5.75
CA THR A 46 0.21 -16.75 -7.14
C THR A 46 0.65 -15.29 -7.22
N LYS A 47 1.62 -15.00 -8.09
CA LYS A 47 2.11 -13.64 -8.31
C LYS A 47 1.04 -12.75 -8.96
N PRO A 48 0.90 -11.49 -8.52
CA PRO A 48 -0.11 -10.58 -9.05
C PRO A 48 0.22 -10.15 -10.49
N LYS A 49 -0.82 -9.82 -11.25
CA LYS A 49 -0.69 -9.35 -12.64
C LYS A 49 -0.08 -7.95 -12.67
N ASP A 50 0.75 -7.69 -13.67
CA ASP A 50 1.36 -6.38 -13.90
C ASP A 50 0.63 -5.54 -14.97
N PHE A 51 -0.42 -6.08 -15.60
CA PHE A 51 -1.18 -5.41 -16.67
C PHE A 51 -0.30 -4.80 -17.78
N SER A 52 0.83 -5.45 -18.10
CA SER A 52 1.82 -4.96 -19.07
C SER A 52 2.47 -3.62 -18.68
N TRP A 53 2.35 -3.15 -17.44
CA TRP A 53 3.08 -1.99 -16.91
C TRP A 53 4.56 -2.30 -16.64
N GLY A 54 4.93 -3.57 -16.63
CA GLY A 54 6.24 -4.05 -16.24
C GLY A 54 6.37 -4.20 -14.73
N ARG A 55 7.38 -5.00 -14.33
CA ARG A 55 7.63 -5.42 -12.94
C ARG A 55 8.90 -4.77 -12.39
N GLN A 56 9.65 -5.52 -11.57
CA GLN A 56 10.91 -5.15 -10.92
C GLN A 56 10.70 -4.17 -9.75
N ARG A 57 11.47 -3.09 -9.70
CA ARG A 57 11.44 -2.06 -8.66
C ARG A 57 10.23 -1.12 -8.75
N ARG A 58 9.20 -1.47 -9.54
CA ARG A 58 7.94 -0.74 -9.59
C ARG A 58 7.05 -1.20 -8.44
N PRO A 59 6.19 -0.32 -7.88
CA PRO A 59 5.21 -0.72 -6.88
C PRO A 59 4.35 -1.89 -7.38
N VAL A 60 4.16 -2.88 -6.52
CA VAL A 60 3.25 -3.98 -6.81
C VAL A 60 1.82 -3.44 -6.92
N ILE A 61 1.08 -3.92 -7.91
CA ILE A 61 -0.33 -3.58 -8.14
C ILE A 61 -1.14 -4.87 -8.31
N SER A 62 -2.46 -4.76 -8.33
CA SER A 62 -3.38 -5.91 -8.45
C SER A 62 -3.35 -6.88 -7.27
N VAL A 63 -3.03 -6.39 -6.07
CA VAL A 63 -3.06 -7.18 -4.83
C VAL A 63 -4.28 -6.76 -4.03
N SER A 64 -5.06 -7.72 -3.57
CA SER A 64 -6.22 -7.48 -2.72
C SER A 64 -5.81 -7.25 -1.27
N TRP A 65 -6.66 -6.56 -0.51
CA TRP A 65 -6.46 -6.37 0.93
C TRP A 65 -6.23 -7.69 1.67
N TYR A 66 -6.98 -8.74 1.31
CA TYR A 66 -6.86 -10.06 1.94
C TYR A 66 -5.52 -10.75 1.67
N GLU A 67 -4.89 -10.48 0.52
CA GLU A 67 -3.58 -11.05 0.19
C GLU A 67 -2.44 -10.38 0.97
N VAL A 68 -2.62 -9.14 1.45
CA VAL A 68 -1.59 -8.39 2.21
C VAL A 68 -1.78 -8.39 3.72
N THR A 69 -2.87 -8.95 4.24
CA THR A 69 -3.12 -9.07 5.69
C THR A 69 -2.85 -10.46 6.26
N GLN A 70 -2.36 -11.39 5.44
CA GLN A 70 -2.00 -12.76 5.82
C GLN A 70 -0.52 -12.85 6.19
#